data_AF-A0ABD1XZW7-F1
#
_entry.id   AF-A0ABD1XZW7-F1
#
_cell.length_a   1.000
_cell.length_b   1.000
_cell.length_c   1.000
_cell.angle_alpha   90.00
_cell.angle_beta   90.00
_cell.angle_gamma   90.00
#
_symmetry.space_group_name_H-M   'P 1'
#
loop_
_entity.id
_entity.type
_entity.pdbx_description
1 polymer ?
#
loop_
_entity_poly.entity_id
_entity_poly.type
_entity_poly.pdbx_seq_one_letter_code
_entity_poly.pdbx_strand_id
1 'polypeptide(L)' 'MVQLAVEYREEVRFLKVDTDEEHELATQMQIRGLPTMVFVSCDMEKLAIRTEGLLPTDTIRNIIENEL' A
#
# COMPACT_ATOMS: atom_id res chain seq x y z
N MET A 1 -4.56 -8.43 -5.37
CA MET A 1 -3.72 -8.55 -4.16
C MET A 1 -3.07 -9.92 -4.06
N VAL A 2 -3.80 -11.03 -3.92
CA VAL A 2 -3.18 -12.37 -3.74
C VAL A 2 -2.19 -12.71 -4.86
N GLN A 3 -2.55 -12.50 -6.12
CA GLN A 3 -1.65 -12.74 -7.25
C GLN A 3 -0.39 -11.87 -7.20
N LEU A 4 -0.54 -10.56 -6.97
CA LEU A 4 0.60 -9.63 -6.86
C LEU A 4 1.52 -9.98 -5.68
N ALA A 5 0.96 -10.45 -4.56
CA ALA A 5 1.73 -10.87 -3.40
C ALA A 5 2.56 -12.14 -3.65
N VAL A 6 2.10 -13.01 -4.56
CA VAL A 6 2.88 -14.17 -5.02
C VAL A 6 3.95 -13.72 -6.02
N GLU A 7 3.58 -12.86 -6.97
CA GLU A 7 4.45 -12.33 -8.03
C GLU A 7 5.64 -11.57 -7.45
N TYR A 8 5.40 -10.64 -6.52
CA TYR A 8 6.44 -9.76 -5.93
C TYR A 8 6.90 -10.21 -4.54
N ARG A 9 6.76 -11.50 -4.21
CA ARG A 9 7.04 -12.01 -2.85
C ARG A 9 8.44 -11.68 -2.34
N GLU A 10 9.42 -11.62 -3.22
CA GLU A 10 10.83 -11.37 -2.88
C GLU A 10 11.18 -9.87 -2.88
N GLU A 11 10.37 -9.04 -3.52
CA GLU A 11 10.64 -7.61 -3.74
C GLU A 11 9.81 -6.72 -2.81
N VAL A 12 8.55 -7.09 -2.57
CA VAL A 12 7.57 -6.27 -1.86
C VAL A 12 6.89 -7.05 -0.75
N ARG A 13 6.75 -6.40 0.42
CA ARG A 13 5.96 -6.92 1.52
C ARG A 13 4.55 -6.32 1.47
N PHE A 14 3.56 -7.18 1.32
CA PHE A 14 2.15 -6.80 1.38
C PHE A 14 1.64 -6.91 2.82
N LEU A 15 1.17 -5.79 3.37
CA LEU A 15 0.59 -5.73 4.71
C LEU A 15 -0.90 -5.36 4.60
N LYS A 16 -1.74 -6.10 5.30
CA LYS A 16 -3.15 -5.76 5.52
C LYS A 16 -3.29 -5.27 6.94
N VAL A 17 -3.81 -4.06 7.10
CA VAL A 17 -4.14 -3.48 8.40
C VAL A 17 -5.65 -3.42 8.50
N ASP A 18 -6.20 -4.01 9.56
CA ASP A 18 -7.62 -3.86 9.88
C ASP A 18 -7.79 -2.55 10.67
N THR A 19 -8.50 -1.58 10.10
CA THR A 19 -8.70 -0.27 10.73
C THR A 19 -9.74 -0.29 11.84
N ASP A 20 -10.55 -1.34 11.91
CA ASP A 20 -11.49 -1.55 13.01
C ASP A 20 -10.78 -2.13 14.25
N GLU A 21 -9.66 -2.83 14.06
CA GLU A 21 -8.81 -3.28 15.17
C GLU A 21 -7.73 -2.23 15.52
N GLU A 22 -7.10 -1.63 14.52
CA GLU A 22 -5.96 -0.70 14.66
C GLU A 22 -6.41 0.78 14.57
N HIS A 23 -7.38 1.16 15.40
CA HIS A 23 -8.01 2.49 15.35
C HIS A 23 -7.04 3.68 15.52
N GLU A 24 -6.05 3.56 16.41
CA GLU A 24 -5.08 4.63 16.66
C GLU A 24 -4.20 4.87 15.43
N LEU A 25 -3.70 3.80 14.83
CA LEU A 25 -2.90 3.86 13.61
C LEU A 25 -3.72 4.45 12.45
N ALA A 26 -4.96 4.01 12.26
CA ALA A 26 -5.85 4.54 11.24
C ALA A 26 -6.08 6.06 11.42
N THR A 27 -6.24 6.52 12.67
CA THR A 27 -6.40 7.95 13.00
C THR A 27 -5.12 8.73 12.70
N GLN A 28 -3.96 8.24 13.16
CA GLN A 28 -2.67 8.89 12.94
C GLN A 28 -2.32 8.99 11.45
N MET A 29 -2.62 7.93 10.69
CA MET A 29 -2.43 7.87 9.24
C MET A 29 -3.50 8.64 8.46
N GLN A 30 -4.50 9.20 9.16
CA GLN A 30 -5.63 9.94 8.58
C GLN A 30 -6.42 9.14 7.54
N ILE A 31 -6.67 7.85 7.81
CA ILE A 31 -7.49 7.00 6.94
C ILE A 31 -8.95 7.44 7.03
N ARG A 32 -9.49 8.00 5.93
CA ARG A 32 -10.85 8.56 5.86
C ARG A 32 -11.84 7.72 5.06
N GLY A 33 -11.33 6.76 4.28
CA GLY A 33 -12.13 5.90 3.43
C GLY A 33 -11.40 4.61 3.15
N LEU A 34 -12.17 3.53 2.97
CA LEU A 34 -11.63 2.22 2.61
C LEU A 34 -12.05 1.83 1.18
N PRO A 35 -11.18 1.13 0.43
CA PRO A 35 -9.79 0.81 0.80
C PRO A 35 -8.87 2.04 0.67
N THR A 36 -7.85 2.12 1.51
CA THR A 36 -6.72 3.04 1.33
C THR A 36 -5.45 2.21 1.19
N MET A 37 -4.62 2.49 0.19
CA MET A 37 -3.33 1.85 0.00
C MET A 37 -2.20 2.85 0.18
N VAL A 38 -1.18 2.44 0.93
CA VAL A 38 0.05 3.19 1.16
C VAL A 38 1.23 2.37 0.65
N PHE A 39 2.01 2.97 -0.25
CA PHE A 39 3.22 2.39 -0.83
C PHE A 39 4.42 3.08 -0.18
N VAL A 40 5.30 2.31 0.42
CA VAL A 40 6.46 2.80 1.16
C VAL A 40 7.71 2.15 0.59
N SER A 41 8.58 2.96 -0.02
CA SER A 41 9.88 2.49 -0.49
C SER A 41 10.86 2.32 0.68
N CYS A 42 11.83 1.44 0.52
CA CYS A 42 12.98 1.34 1.42
C CYS A 42 13.99 2.48 1.19
N ASP A 43 13.87 3.20 0.07
CA ASP A 43 14.63 4.41 -0.20
C ASP A 43 14.06 5.58 0.61
N MET A 44 14.86 6.09 1.55
CA MET A 44 14.47 7.17 2.47
C MET A 44 14.32 8.53 1.78
N GLU A 45 14.81 8.69 0.54
CA GLU A 45 14.63 9.89 -0.25
C GLU A 45 13.26 9.92 -0.96
N LYS A 46 12.65 8.75 -1.15
CA LYS A 46 11.33 8.63 -1.79
C LYS A 46 10.21 8.84 -0.76
N LEU A 47 9.24 9.68 -1.13
CA LEU A 47 8.04 9.88 -0.33
C LEU A 47 7.07 8.71 -0.51
N ALA A 48 6.37 8.36 0.57
CA ALA A 48 5.31 7.36 0.51
C ALA A 48 4.15 7.83 -0.38
N ILE A 49 3.65 6.94 -1.23
CA ILE A 49 2.50 7.19 -2.10
C ILE A 49 1.24 6.68 -1.40
N ARG A 50 0.18 7.51 -1.37
CA ARG A 50 -1.12 7.14 -0.80
C ARG A 50 -2.21 7.27 -1.85
N THR A 51 -3.08 6.27 -1.92
CA THR A 51 -4.24 6.25 -2.81
C THR A 51 -5.48 5.82 -2.04
N GLU A 52 -6.59 6.50 -2.29
CA GLU A 52 -7.90 6.16 -1.73
C GLU A 52 -8.76 5.53 -2.83
N GLY A 53 -9.53 4.51 -2.47
CA GLY A 53 -10.35 3.75 -3.40
C GLY A 53 -9.62 2.60 -4.07
N LEU A 54 -10.34 1.89 -4.95
CA LEU A 54 -9.81 0.71 -5.64
C LEU A 54 -8.89 1.14 -6.78
N LEU A 55 -7.68 0.57 -6.82
CA LEU A 55 -6.80 0.68 -7.98
C LEU A 55 -6.86 -0.57 -8.85
N PRO A 56 -6.79 -0.43 -10.19
CA PRO A 56 -6.54 -1.53 -11.10
C PRO A 56 -5.21 -2.23 -10.80
N THR A 57 -5.14 -3.54 -11.07
CA THR A 57 -3.93 -4.36 -10.88
C THR A 57 -2.72 -3.78 -11.61
N ASP A 58 -2.90 -3.31 -12.83
CA ASP A 58 -1.78 -2.78 -13.64
C ASP A 58 -1.25 -1.46 -13.09
N THR A 59 -2.10 -0.64 -12.47
CA THR A 59 -1.67 0.58 -11.76
C THR A 59 -0.81 0.22 -10.56
N ILE A 60 -1.22 -0.80 -9.79
CA ILE A 60 -0.44 -1.27 -8.63
C ILE A 60 0.92 -1.80 -9.08
N ARG A 61 0.96 -2.57 -10.17
CA ARG A 61 2.21 -3.05 -10.78
C ARG A 61 3.14 -1.91 -11.17
N ASN A 62 2.60 -0.91 -11.87
CA ASN A 62 3.38 0.24 -12.30
C ASN A 62 3.98 1.04 -11.13
N ILE A 63 3.25 1.16 -10.01
CA ILE A 63 3.77 1.80 -8.80
C ILE A 63 4.90 0.96 -8.18
N ILE A 64 4.73 -0.35 -8.09
CA ILE A 64 5.77 -1.24 -7.55
C ILE A 64 7.06 -1.12 -8.37
N GLU A 65 6.97 -1.19 -9.70
CA GLU A 65 8.14 -1.26 -10.58
C GLU A 65 8.90 0.07 -10.74
N ASN A 66 8.22 1.20 -10.61
CA ASN A 66 8.82 2.52 -10.88
C ASN A 66 9.01 3.37 -9.63
N GLU A 67 8.20 3.17 -8.60
CA GLU A 67 8.18 4.04 -7.43
C GLU A 67 8.75 3.37 -6.17
N LEU A 68 8.64 2.05 -6.00
CA LEU A 68 9.26 1.35 -4.86
C LEU A 68 10.75 1.13 -5.05
#